data_AF-E2BQ95-F1
#
_entry.id   AF-E2BQ95-F1
#
_cell.length_a   1.000
_cell.length_b   1.000
_cell.length_c   1.000
_cell.angle_alpha   90.00
_cell.angle_beta   90.00
_cell.angle_gamma   90.00
#
_symmetry.space_group_name_H-M   'P 1'
#
loop_
_entity.id
_entity.type
_entity.pdbx_description
1 polymer ?
#
loop_
_entity_poly.entity_id
_entity_poly.type
_entity_poly.pdbx_seq_one_letter_code
_entity_poly.pdbx_strand_id
1 'polypeptide(L)'
;MAILHRALFAWFNVLIFMIVLALRLDQKIQWNWFIVFIPLWLYDNFLLIYIVFNMISHCKNPLNRHIISLHRKAWYMTIVLMFMCAKVLICLKLEAPHWFLPGKIVVAPFWLLLPALTVDIFIHLIQHSRY
;
A
#
# COMPACT_ATOMS: atom_id res chain seq x y z
N MET A 1 9.67 -11.51 -20.02
CA MET A 1 8.94 -12.61 -19.37
C MET A 1 8.67 -12.42 -17.87
N ALA A 2 9.59 -11.88 -17.06
CA ALA A 2 9.38 -11.74 -15.60
C ALA A 2 8.29 -10.72 -15.17
N ILE A 3 8.03 -9.69 -15.97
CA ILE A 3 7.04 -8.64 -15.66
C ILE A 3 5.61 -9.21 -15.76
N LEU A 4 5.37 -10.06 -16.76
CA LEU A 4 4.07 -10.71 -16.97
C LEU A 4 3.71 -11.59 -15.76
N HIS A 5 4.66 -12.40 -15.29
CA HIS A 5 4.43 -13.28 -14.14
C HIS A 5 4.07 -12.51 -12.87
N ARG A 6 4.75 -11.37 -12.60
CA ARG A 6 4.45 -10.51 -11.46
C ARG A 6 3.06 -9.90 -11.55
N ALA A 7 2.68 -9.44 -12.74
CA ALA A 7 1.34 -8.91 -12.98
C ALA A 7 0.29 -9.99 -12.76
N LEU A 8 0.41 -11.15 -13.42
CA LEU A 8 -0.53 -12.26 -13.29
C LEU A 8 -0.74 -12.68 -11.82
N PHE A 9 0.34 -12.76 -11.04
CA PHE A 9 0.26 -13.08 -9.62
C PHE A 9 -0.51 -12.02 -8.82
N ALA A 10 -0.28 -10.72 -9.08
CA ALA A 10 -1.00 -9.64 -8.42
C ALA A 10 -2.50 -9.67 -8.79
N TRP A 11 -2.82 -9.82 -10.08
CA TRP A 11 -4.19 -9.94 -10.56
C TRP A 11 -4.91 -11.14 -9.95
N PHE A 12 -4.24 -12.29 -9.85
CA PHE A 12 -4.80 -13.49 -9.23
C PHE A 12 -5.14 -13.27 -7.74
N ASN A 13 -4.24 -12.64 -6.96
CA ASN A 13 -4.51 -12.32 -5.56
C ASN A 13 -5.70 -11.35 -5.40
N VAL A 14 -5.80 -10.35 -6.28
CA VAL A 14 -6.94 -9.40 -6.28
C VAL A 14 -8.25 -10.10 -6.63
N LEU A 15 -8.24 -11.03 -7.59
CA LEU A 15 -9.42 -11.82 -7.95
C LEU A 15 -9.88 -12.68 -6.78
N ILE A 16 -8.97 -13.39 -6.10
CA ILE A 16 -9.31 -14.18 -4.91
C ILE A 16 -9.93 -13.29 -3.84
N PHE A 17 -9.32 -12.14 -3.56
CA PHE A 17 -9.86 -11.17 -2.61
C PHE A 17 -11.29 -10.76 -2.99
N MET A 18 -11.53 -10.41 -4.24
CA MET A 18 -12.83 -9.96 -4.72
C MET A 18 -13.90 -11.06 -4.59
N ILE A 19 -13.54 -12.32 -4.86
CA ILE A 19 -14.43 -13.47 -4.69
C ILE A 19 -14.78 -13.64 -3.20
N VAL A 20 -13.80 -13.73 -2.30
CA VAL A 20 -14.06 -13.92 -0.87
C VAL A 20 -14.84 -12.73 -0.28
N LEU A 21 -14.55 -11.51 -0.75
CA LEU A 21 -15.29 -10.30 -0.38
C LEU A 21 -16.76 -10.39 -0.80
N ALA A 22 -17.04 -10.82 -2.04
CA ALA A 22 -18.41 -10.99 -2.52
C ALA A 22 -19.17 -12.07 -1.74
N LEU A 23 -18.53 -13.21 -1.45
CA LEU A 23 -19.14 -14.26 -0.62
C LEU A 23 -19.43 -13.80 0.82
N ARG A 24 -18.57 -12.94 1.39
CA ARG A 24 -18.81 -12.35 2.71
C ARG A 24 -19.96 -11.35 2.66
N LEU A 25 -20.04 -10.53 1.60
CA LEU A 25 -21.12 -9.56 1.41
C LEU A 25 -22.48 -10.25 1.27
N ASP A 26 -22.51 -11.41 0.60
CA ASP A 26 -23.68 -12.27 0.43
C ASP A 26 -24.07 -13.04 1.72
N GLN A 27 -23.39 -12.76 2.84
CA GLN A 27 -23.59 -13.42 4.15
C GLN A 27 -23.43 -14.95 4.13
N LYS A 28 -22.83 -15.53 3.09
CA LYS A 28 -22.60 -16.98 2.97
C LYS A 28 -21.53 -17.49 3.93
N ILE A 29 -20.62 -16.62 4.36
CA ILE A 29 -19.48 -16.93 5.22
C ILE A 29 -19.51 -15.97 6.41
N GLN A 30 -19.42 -16.47 7.66
CA GLN A 30 -19.41 -15.67 8.90
C GLN A 30 -18.01 -15.31 9.42
N TRP A 31 -16.99 -15.39 8.57
CA TRP A 31 -15.61 -15.15 8.96
C TRP A 31 -15.36 -13.67 9.27
N ASN A 32 -14.40 -13.42 10.16
CA ASN A 32 -13.92 -12.08 10.47
C ASN A 32 -13.39 -11.39 9.18
N TRP A 33 -13.70 -10.11 9.01
CA TRP A 33 -13.21 -9.34 7.86
C TRP A 33 -11.69 -9.35 7.74
N PHE A 34 -10.95 -9.47 8.84
CA PHE A 34 -9.49 -9.65 8.77
C PHE A 34 -9.07 -10.84 7.91
N ILE A 35 -9.82 -11.94 7.95
CA ILE A 35 -9.52 -13.16 7.18
C ILE A 35 -9.79 -12.94 5.69
N VAL A 36 -10.86 -12.21 5.35
CA VAL A 36 -11.20 -11.87 3.96
C VAL A 36 -10.09 -11.07 3.28
N PHE A 37 -9.39 -10.22 4.04
CA PHE A 37 -8.31 -9.37 3.53
C PHE A 37 -6.92 -10.03 3.55
N ILE A 38 -6.75 -11.24 4.09
CA ILE A 38 -5.46 -11.98 4.11
C ILE A 38 -4.70 -11.94 2.78
N PRO A 39 -5.30 -12.26 1.60
CA PRO A 39 -4.57 -12.25 0.33
C PRO A 39 -3.96 -10.88 -0.01
N LEU A 40 -4.63 -9.78 0.35
CA LEU A 40 -4.09 -8.43 0.19
C LEU A 40 -2.96 -8.17 1.20
N TRP A 41 -3.16 -8.53 2.47
CA TRP A 41 -2.15 -8.35 3.51
C TRP A 41 -0.84 -9.06 3.18
N LEU A 42 -0.90 -10.28 2.64
CA LEU A 42 0.28 -11.01 2.21
C LEU A 42 1.01 -10.25 1.11
N TYR A 43 0.29 -9.78 0.08
CA TYR A 43 0.89 -9.05 -1.02
C TYR A 43 1.59 -7.77 -0.56
N ASP A 44 0.94 -6.95 0.27
CA ASP A 44 1.53 -5.73 0.80
C ASP A 44 2.74 -6.02 1.72
N ASN A 45 2.71 -7.10 2.51
CA ASN A 45 3.87 -7.53 3.33
C ASN A 45 5.06 -7.93 2.45
N PHE A 46 4.84 -8.72 1.41
CA PHE A 46 5.91 -9.08 0.46
C PHE A 46 6.51 -7.83 -0.21
N LEU A 47 5.66 -6.87 -0.57
CA LEU A 47 6.10 -5.60 -1.15
C LEU A 47 6.95 -4.78 -0.16
N LEU A 48 6.51 -4.70 1.10
CA LEU A 48 7.23 -4.00 2.15
C LEU A 48 8.60 -4.65 2.40
N ILE A 49 8.67 -5.96 2.52
CA ILE A 49 9.93 -6.71 2.69
C ILE A 49 10.86 -6.45 1.50
N TYR A 50 10.35 -6.49 0.27
CA TYR A 50 11.14 -6.21 -0.93
C TYR A 50 11.75 -4.80 -0.93
N ILE A 51 10.96 -3.78 -0.55
CA ILE A 51 11.43 -2.40 -0.46
C ILE A 51 12.50 -2.26 0.63
N VAL A 52 12.28 -2.86 1.80
CA VAL A 52 13.25 -2.87 2.91
C VAL A 52 14.56 -3.53 2.48
N PHE A 53 14.50 -4.70 1.83
CA PHE A 53 15.70 -5.40 1.36
C PHE A 53 16.46 -4.56 0.33
N ASN A 54 15.74 -3.91 -0.59
CA ASN A 54 16.32 -3.01 -1.57
C ASN A 54 16.88 -1.72 -0.92
N MET A 55 16.37 -1.31 0.24
CA MET A 55 16.96 -0.22 1.01
C MET A 55 18.27 -0.68 1.67
N ILE A 56 18.25 -1.81 2.38
CA ILE A 56 19.42 -2.38 3.06
C ILE A 56 20.56 -2.68 2.08
N SER A 57 20.25 -3.29 0.93
CA SER A 57 21.22 -3.59 -0.13
C SER A 57 21.90 -2.32 -0.66
N HIS A 58 21.15 -1.22 -0.80
CA HIS A 58 21.71 0.06 -1.22
C HIS A 58 22.51 0.78 -0.13
N CYS A 59 22.23 0.53 1.16
CA CYS A 59 23.05 1.05 2.26
C CYS A 59 24.42 0.38 2.32
N LYS A 60 24.57 -0.85 1.81
CA LYS A 60 25.85 -1.58 1.77
C LYS A 60 26.87 -1.01 0.77
N ASN A 61 26.48 -0.15 -0.18
CA ASN A 61 27.41 0.46 -1.15
C ASN A 61 27.35 2.00 -1.12
N PRO A 62 27.96 2.66 -0.12
CA PRO A 62 27.72 4.07 0.23
C PRO A 62 28.52 5.10 -0.59
N LEU A 63 29.13 4.74 -1.73
CA LEU A 63 30.05 5.62 -2.45
C LEU A 63 29.29 6.72 -3.26
N ASN A 64 28.86 7.76 -2.55
CA ASN A 64 28.68 9.16 -2.98
C ASN A 64 27.56 9.55 -4.00
N ARG A 65 26.29 9.18 -3.76
CA ARG A 65 25.12 9.79 -4.45
C ARG A 65 23.78 9.68 -3.66
N HIS A 66 23.81 9.74 -2.32
CA HIS A 66 22.89 8.95 -1.50
C HIS A 66 21.70 9.69 -0.84
N ILE A 67 21.75 11.00 -0.56
CA ILE A 67 20.71 11.68 0.26
C ILE A 67 19.34 11.76 -0.44
N ILE A 68 19.30 12.11 -1.74
CA ILE A 68 18.04 12.24 -2.49
C ILE A 68 17.39 10.85 -2.72
N SER A 69 18.20 9.80 -2.90
CA SER A 69 17.68 8.44 -3.12
C SER A 69 17.08 7.80 -1.86
N LEU A 70 17.63 8.13 -0.69
CA LEU A 70 17.15 7.65 0.61
C LEU A 70 15.80 8.27 0.95
N HIS A 71 15.66 9.59 0.78
CA HIS A 71 14.42 10.29 1.04
C HIS A 71 13.27 9.73 0.18
N ARG A 72 13.53 9.50 -1.11
CA ARG A 72 12.54 8.92 -2.03
C ARG A 72 12.13 7.49 -1.63
N LYS A 73 13.09 6.65 -1.21
CA LYS A 73 12.79 5.30 -0.71
C LYS A 73 12.03 5.30 0.62
N ALA A 74 12.35 6.21 1.53
CA ALA A 74 11.62 6.40 2.78
C ALA A 74 10.19 6.90 2.51
N TRP A 75 10.02 7.80 1.54
CA TRP A 75 8.71 8.26 1.08
C TRP A 75 7.84 7.10 0.57
N TYR A 76 8.40 6.22 -0.25
CA TYR A 76 7.68 5.02 -0.69
C TYR A 76 7.29 4.10 0.47
N MET A 77 8.15 3.91 1.47
CA MET A 77 7.83 3.14 2.68
C MET A 77 6.66 3.77 3.46
N THR A 78 6.68 5.09 3.64
CA THR A 78 5.60 5.82 4.32
C THR A 78 4.29 5.71 3.55
N ILE A 79 4.31 5.82 2.23
CA ILE A 79 3.11 5.63 1.36
C ILE A 79 2.52 4.23 1.53
N VAL A 80 3.36 3.18 1.49
CA VAL A 80 2.91 1.78 1.66
C VAL A 80 2.33 1.55 3.06
N LEU A 81 2.99 2.07 4.09
CA LEU A 81 2.50 1.99 5.47
C LEU A 81 1.14 2.69 5.62
N MET A 82 1.00 3.88 5.04
CA MET A 82 -0.24 4.65 5.05
C MET A 82 -1.38 3.89 4.33
N PHE A 83 -1.06 3.24 3.21
CA PHE A 83 -2.00 2.41 2.46
C PHE A 83 -2.44 1.18 3.25
N MET A 84 -1.53 0.54 3.98
CA MET A 84 -1.84 -0.54 4.93
C MET A 84 -2.80 -0.05 6.03
N CYS A 85 -2.50 1.07 6.67
CA CYS A 85 -3.37 1.67 7.69
C CYS A 85 -4.77 1.95 7.15
N ALA A 86 -4.89 2.48 5.93
CA ALA A 86 -6.17 2.71 5.27
C ALA A 86 -6.98 1.40 5.10
N LYS A 87 -6.34 0.32 4.66
CA LYS A 87 -7.00 -1.00 4.53
C LYS A 87 -7.47 -1.53 5.89
N VAL A 88 -6.67 -1.40 6.95
CA VAL A 88 -7.06 -1.83 8.31
C VAL A 88 -8.26 -1.03 8.81
N LEU A 89 -8.25 0.29 8.61
CA LEU A 89 -9.37 1.18 8.97
C LEU A 89 -10.67 0.78 8.23
N ILE A 90 -10.56 0.44 6.94
CA ILE A 90 -11.68 -0.08 6.16
C ILE A 90 -12.16 -1.41 6.74
N CYS A 91 -11.26 -2.36 7.05
CA CYS A 91 -11.63 -3.64 7.66
C CYS A 91 -12.38 -3.46 8.98
N LEU A 92 -11.88 -2.57 9.85
CA LEU A 92 -12.49 -2.28 11.14
C LEU A 92 -13.89 -1.67 10.97
N LYS A 93 -14.05 -0.78 9.98
CA LYS A 93 -15.34 -0.17 9.64
C LYS A 93 -16.34 -1.17 9.05
N LEU A 94 -15.88 -2.24 8.39
CA LEU A 94 -16.75 -3.30 7.89
C LEU A 94 -17.14 -4.32 8.97
N GLU A 95 -16.27 -4.62 9.94
CA GLU A 95 -16.57 -5.56 11.04
C GLU A 95 -17.53 -4.97 12.09
N ALA A 96 -17.39 -3.68 12.40
CA ALA A 96 -18.19 -3.03 13.44
C ALA A 96 -19.00 -1.85 12.86
N PRO A 97 -20.13 -2.11 12.17
CA PRO A 97 -20.99 -1.05 11.63
C PRO A 97 -21.66 -0.19 12.72
N HIS A 98 -21.66 -0.65 13.98
CA HIS A 98 -22.25 0.07 15.11
C HIS A 98 -21.33 1.15 15.72
N TRP A 99 -20.01 1.06 15.49
CA TRP A 99 -19.12 2.16 15.84
C TRP A 99 -19.34 3.24 14.78
N PHE A 100 -19.96 4.35 15.19
CA PHE A 100 -20.26 5.54 14.39
C PHE A 100 -18.97 6.26 13.96
N LEU A 101 -18.04 5.54 13.34
CA LEU A 101 -16.82 6.07 12.77
C LEU A 101 -17.23 6.93 11.58
N PRO A 102 -17.07 8.26 11.65
CA PRO A 102 -17.44 9.12 10.54
C PRO A 102 -16.62 8.70 9.33
N GLY A 103 -17.28 8.50 8.18
CA GLY A 103 -16.63 8.08 6.93
C GLY A 103 -15.43 8.96 6.54
N LYS A 104 -15.37 10.19 7.07
CA LYS A 104 -14.24 11.11 6.95
C LYS A 104 -12.92 10.52 7.48
N ILE A 105 -12.92 9.75 8.58
CA ILE A 105 -11.70 9.12 9.13
C ILE A 105 -11.18 8.00 8.22
N VAL A 106 -12.10 7.28 7.55
CA VAL A 106 -11.72 6.21 6.61
C VAL A 106 -11.07 6.79 5.36
N VAL A 107 -11.51 7.98 4.92
CA VAL A 107 -10.96 8.68 3.75
C VAL A 107 -9.73 9.54 4.10
N ALA A 108 -9.50 9.84 5.38
CA ALA A 108 -8.38 10.66 5.85
C ALA A 108 -6.99 10.21 5.34
N PRO A 109 -6.60 8.91 5.37
CA PRO A 109 -5.31 8.50 4.84
C PRO A 109 -5.22 8.69 3.32
N PHE A 110 -6.33 8.53 2.59
CA PHE A 110 -6.38 8.75 1.14
C PHE A 110 -6.23 10.24 0.79
N TRP A 111 -6.84 11.11 1.60
CA TRP A 111 -6.78 12.56 1.42
C TRP A 111 -5.40 13.15 1.74
N LEU A 112 -4.63 12.49 2.60
CA LEU A 112 -3.22 12.81 2.85
C LEU A 112 -2.28 12.23 1.78
N LEU A 113 -2.62 11.10 1.17
CA LEU A 113 -1.79 10.41 0.18
C LEU A 113 -1.71 11.16 -1.16
N LEU A 114 -2.84 11.71 -1.62
CA LEU A 114 -2.93 12.48 -2.89
C LEU A 114 -2.04 13.73 -2.94
N PRO A 115 -2.08 14.64 -1.95
CA PRO A 115 -1.21 15.82 -1.96
C PRO A 115 0.25 15.42 -1.76
N ALA A 116 0.54 14.40 -0.95
CA ALA A 116 1.90 13.91 -0.75
C ALA A 116 2.53 13.46 -2.09
N LEU A 117 1.82 12.65 -2.88
CA LEU A 117 2.27 12.21 -4.21
C LEU A 117 2.47 13.39 -5.18
N THR A 118 1.56 14.36 -5.14
CA THR A 118 1.62 15.53 -6.03
C THR A 118 2.85 16.39 -5.72
N VAL A 119 3.14 16.60 -4.43
CA VAL A 119 4.31 17.35 -3.98
C VAL A 119 5.61 16.65 -4.37
N ASP A 120 5.69 15.32 -4.20
CA ASP A 120 6.89 14.54 -4.59
C ASP A 120 7.18 14.64 -6.09
N ILE A 121 6.15 14.45 -6.93
CA ILE A 121 6.27 14.56 -8.39
C ILE A 121 6.69 15.99 -8.79
N PHE A 122 6.10 17.00 -8.16
CA PHE A 122 6.38 18.40 -8.48
C PHE A 122 7.82 18.80 -8.13
N ILE A 123 8.33 18.40 -6.96
CA ILE A 123 9.73 18.61 -6.56
C ILE A 123 10.67 17.92 -7.55
N HIS A 124 10.35 16.68 -7.96
CA HIS A 124 11.17 15.94 -8.91
C HIS A 124 11.20 16.60 -10.29
N LEU A 125 10.06 17.09 -10.77
CA LEU A 125 9.94 17.78 -12.06
C LEU A 125 10.74 19.10 -12.08
N ILE A 126 10.68 19.88 -10.99
CA ILE A 126 11.45 21.12 -10.85
C ILE A 126 12.96 20.85 -10.83
N GLN A 127 13.40 19.81 -10.11
CA GLN A 127 14.81 19.43 -10.10
C GLN A 127 15.31 18.96 -11.46
N HIS A 128 14.47 18.26 -12.22
CA HIS A 128 14.83 17.79 -13.56
C HIS A 128 14.86 18.93 -14.59
N SER A 129 13.95 19.90 -14.50
CA SER A 129 13.91 21.07 -15.41
C SER A 129 15.05 22.07 -15.19
N ARG A 130 15.79 21.97 -14.08
CA ARG A 130 16.90 22.88 -13.71
C ARG A 130 18.27 22.39 -14.18
N TYR A 131 18.35 21.21 -14.80
CA TYR A 131 19.53 20.64 -15.44
C TYR A 131 19.29 20.52 -16.95
#